data_AF-A0A815PUG6-F1
#
_entry.id   AF-A0A815PUG6-F1
#
_cell.length_a   1.000
_cell.length_b   1.000
_cell.length_c   1.000
_cell.angle_alpha   90.00
_cell.angle_beta   90.00
_cell.angle_gamma   90.00
#
_symmetry.space_group_name_H-M   'P 1'
#
loop_
_entity.id
_entity.type
_entity.pdbx_description
1 polymer ?
#
loop_
_entity_poly.entity_id
_entity_poly.type
_entity_poly.pdbx_seq_one_letter_code
_entity_poly.pdbx_strand_id
1 'polypeptide(L)'
;MRIILSVIAGFFYMCRLDYSPLGRKLEILDSGFAAYCGFIHIEATHRNPIMLTMASYLYGEMKRKQHLTDNSMMVTSIERKREKNSSNAVRRWHLAVLLLRNPSLVLLRKSALAAKED
;
A
#
# COMPACT_ATOMS: atom_id res chain seq x y z
N MET A 1 47.90 4.82 -6.76
CA MET A 1 46.96 3.95 -6.01
C MET A 1 45.49 4.30 -6.22
N ARG A 2 45.04 5.55 -5.99
CA ARG A 2 43.61 5.91 -6.11
C ARG A 2 42.95 5.58 -7.45
N ILE A 3 43.61 5.88 -8.57
CA ILE A 3 43.09 5.66 -9.92
C ILE A 3 42.97 4.16 -10.25
N ILE A 4 43.97 3.37 -9.84
CA ILE A 4 43.98 1.92 -10.08
C ILE A 4 42.83 1.26 -9.30
N LEU A 5 42.64 1.65 -8.04
CA LEU A 5 41.54 1.17 -7.21
C LEU A 5 40.17 1.57 -7.78
N SER A 6 40.01 2.79 -8.30
CA SER A 6 38.74 3.21 -8.92
C SER A 6 38.45 2.50 -10.23
N VAL A 7 39.47 2.17 -11.03
CA VAL A 7 39.31 1.40 -12.27
C VAL A 7 38.91 -0.05 -11.96
N ILE A 8 39.58 -0.69 -11.00
CA ILE A 8 39.23 -2.05 -10.56
C ILE A 8 37.82 -2.06 -9.97
N ALA A 9 37.50 -1.13 -9.07
CA ALA A 9 36.17 -0.99 -8.50
C ALA A 9 35.11 -0.75 -9.58
N GLY A 10 35.37 0.17 -10.52
CA GLY A 10 34.47 0.46 -11.64
C GLY A 10 34.15 -0.79 -12.46
N PHE A 11 35.14 -1.64 -12.75
CA PHE A 11 34.92 -2.88 -13.48
C PHE A 11 34.02 -3.88 -12.71
N PHE A 12 34.23 -4.05 -11.41
CA PHE A 12 33.38 -4.92 -10.58
C PHE A 12 31.96 -4.35 -10.40
N TYR A 13 31.82 -3.04 -10.23
CA TYR A 13 30.52 -2.39 -10.01
C TYR A 13 29.74 -2.14 -11.30
N MET A 14 30.38 -2.19 -12.49
CA MET A 14 29.69 -2.01 -13.78
C MET A 14 28.55 -3.02 -14.00
N CYS A 15 28.69 -4.24 -13.46
CA CYS A 15 27.67 -5.29 -13.57
C CYS A 15 26.51 -5.10 -12.58
N ARG A 16 26.68 -4.26 -11.55
CA ARG A 16 25.71 -4.05 -10.48
C ARG A 16 24.92 -2.77 -10.75
N LEU A 17 23.62 -2.90 -11.01
CA LEU A 17 22.74 -1.76 -11.36
C LEU A 17 22.16 -1.02 -10.15
N ASP A 18 22.39 -1.52 -8.93
CA ASP A 18 21.85 -0.94 -7.70
C ASP A 18 22.66 0.25 -7.18
N TYR A 19 23.82 0.53 -7.76
CA TYR A 19 24.67 1.66 -7.40
C TYR A 19 25.26 2.31 -8.64
N SER A 20 25.19 3.65 -8.72
CA SER A 20 25.85 4.37 -9.79
C SER A 20 27.34 4.59 -9.48
N PRO A 21 28.27 4.07 -10.31
CA PRO A 21 29.71 4.34 -10.15
C PRO A 21 30.05 5.81 -10.43
N LEU A 22 29.16 6.55 -11.11
CA LEU A 22 29.24 7.98 -11.32
C LEU A 22 28.71 8.66 -10.04
N GLY A 23 29.57 9.38 -9.32
CA GLY A 23 29.21 10.00 -8.03
C GLY A 23 27.93 10.85 -8.09
N ARG A 24 27.30 11.12 -6.95
CA ARG A 24 25.91 11.61 -6.81
C ARG A 24 25.40 12.68 -7.80
N LYS A 25 26.24 13.60 -8.25
CA LYS A 25 25.86 14.65 -9.21
C LYS A 25 25.74 14.17 -10.65
N LEU A 26 26.34 13.02 -10.97
CA LEU A 26 26.41 12.41 -12.30
C LEU A 26 25.59 11.12 -12.39
N GLU A 27 24.86 10.74 -11.35
CA GLU A 27 23.94 9.58 -11.34
C GLU A 27 22.92 9.66 -12.49
N ILE A 28 22.54 10.87 -12.90
CA ILE A 28 21.58 11.12 -14.00
C ILE A 28 22.14 10.67 -15.36
N LEU A 29 23.47 10.63 -15.52
CA LEU A 29 24.13 10.18 -16.75
C LEU A 29 24.25 8.66 -16.82
N ASP A 30 24.00 7.96 -15.72
CA ASP A 30 24.04 6.51 -15.65
C ASP A 30 22.68 5.92 -16.04
N SER A 31 22.56 5.52 -17.29
CA SER A 31 21.34 4.89 -17.81
C SER A 31 21.01 3.56 -17.13
N GLY A 32 22.02 2.83 -16.65
CA GLY A 32 21.81 1.57 -15.94
C GLY A 32 21.15 1.80 -14.59
N PHE A 33 21.70 2.72 -13.80
CA PHE A 33 21.13 3.09 -12.51
C PHE A 33 19.72 3.70 -12.67
N ALA A 34 19.51 4.57 -13.66
CA ALA A 34 18.19 5.14 -13.94
C ALA A 34 17.15 4.06 -14.30
N ALA A 35 17.53 3.07 -15.12
CA ALA A 35 16.66 1.94 -15.45
C ALA A 35 16.31 1.10 -14.21
N TYR A 36 17.27 0.86 -13.32
CA TYR A 36 17.03 0.17 -12.05
C TYR A 36 16.07 0.94 -11.14
N CYS A 37 16.26 2.25 -10.96
CA CYS A 37 15.33 3.07 -10.19
C CYS A 37 13.92 3.03 -10.77
N GLY A 38 13.78 3.10 -12.10
CA GLY A 38 12.50 2.95 -12.79
C GLY A 38 11.86 1.59 -12.52
N PHE A 39 12.63 0.51 -12.63
CA PHE A 39 12.18 -0.85 -12.31
C PHE A 39 11.65 -0.95 -10.88
N ILE A 40 12.37 -0.42 -9.88
CA ILE A 40 11.93 -0.45 -8.48
C ILE A 40 10.63 0.34 -8.27
N HIS A 41 10.45 1.49 -8.92
CA HIS A 41 9.21 2.26 -8.81
C HIS A 41 8.01 1.51 -9.41
N ILE A 42 8.21 0.87 -10.56
CA ILE A 42 7.18 0.06 -11.23
C ILE A 42 6.83 -1.15 -10.33
N GLU A 43 7.81 -1.89 -9.84
CA GLU A 43 7.60 -3.02 -8.94
C GLU A 43 6.88 -2.61 -7.65
N ALA A 44 7.30 -1.50 -7.01
CA ALA A 44 6.67 -1.00 -5.79
C ALA A 44 5.21 -0.59 -6.00
N THR A 45 4.88 -0.08 -7.19
CA THR A 45 3.53 0.35 -7.53
C THR A 45 2.64 -0.84 -7.92
N HIS A 46 3.14 -1.76 -8.74
CA HIS A 46 2.36 -2.89 -9.26
C HIS A 46 2.29 -4.09 -8.31
N ARG A 47 3.31 -4.32 -7.49
CA ARG A 47 3.41 -5.48 -6.59
C ARG A 47 3.47 -5.05 -5.13
N ASN A 48 2.66 -4.06 -4.75
CA ASN A 48 2.56 -3.64 -3.36
C ASN A 48 1.92 -4.76 -2.49
N PRO A 49 2.64 -5.36 -1.53
CA PRO A 49 2.14 -6.48 -0.74
C PRO A 49 0.95 -6.08 0.15
N ILE A 50 0.86 -4.81 0.58
CA ILE A 50 -0.25 -4.31 1.41
C ILE A 50 -1.53 -4.29 0.58
N MET A 51 -1.46 -3.79 -0.66
CA MET A 51 -2.63 -3.79 -1.56
C MET A 51 -3.06 -5.21 -1.89
N LEU A 52 -2.13 -6.11 -2.20
CA LEU A 52 -2.44 -7.49 -2.58
C LEU A 52 -3.08 -8.28 -1.43
N THR A 53 -2.56 -8.13 -0.22
CA THR A 53 -3.13 -8.76 0.98
C THR A 53 -4.49 -8.19 1.34
N MET A 54 -4.66 -6.86 1.26
CA MET A 54 -5.95 -6.20 1.46
C MET A 54 -6.98 -6.68 0.43
N ALA A 55 -6.65 -6.70 -0.86
CA ALA A 55 -7.54 -7.18 -1.92
C ALA A 55 -7.92 -8.66 -1.71
N SER A 56 -6.95 -9.52 -1.39
CA SER A 56 -7.19 -10.93 -1.09
C SER A 56 -8.11 -11.11 0.12
N TYR A 57 -7.91 -10.33 1.18
CA TYR A 57 -8.75 -10.34 2.37
C TYR A 57 -10.19 -9.91 2.06
N LEU A 58 -10.38 -8.80 1.32
CA LEU A 58 -11.69 -8.33 0.91
C LEU A 58 -12.42 -9.37 0.05
N TYR A 59 -11.73 -9.97 -0.92
CA TYR A 59 -12.30 -11.00 -1.78
C TYR A 59 -12.73 -12.25 -0.98
N GLY A 60 -11.90 -12.69 -0.03
CA GLY A 60 -12.23 -13.79 0.88
C GLY A 60 -13.47 -13.50 1.71
N GLU A 61 -13.57 -12.30 2.30
CA GLU A 61 -14.73 -11.89 3.10
C GLU A 61 -16.01 -11.75 2.25
N MET A 62 -15.91 -11.28 1.01
CA MET A 62 -17.04 -11.22 0.09
C MET A 62 -17.57 -12.63 -0.23
N LYS A 63 -16.67 -13.56 -0.58
CA LYS A 63 -17.04 -14.95 -0.86
C LYS A 63 -17.64 -15.64 0.37
N ARG A 64 -17.09 -15.39 1.56
CA ARG A 64 -17.62 -15.91 2.84
C ARG A 64 -19.06 -15.43 3.06
N LYS A 65 -19.33 -14.14 2.86
CA LYS A 65 -20.68 -13.56 3.00
C LYS A 65 -21.67 -14.10 1.97
N GLN A 66 -21.23 -14.35 0.74
CA GLN A 66 -22.07 -14.96 -0.29
C GLN A 66 -22.51 -16.37 0.14
N HIS A 67 -21.57 -17.23 0.56
CA HIS A 67 -21.89 -18.56 1.07
C HIS A 67 -22.84 -18.55 2.29
N LEU A 68 -22.64 -17.60 3.22
CA LEU A 68 -23.53 -17.43 4.37
C LEU A 68 -24.95 -17.01 3.94
N THR A 69 -25.06 -16.18 2.91
CA THR A 69 -26.36 -15.73 2.38
C THR A 69 -27.10 -16.87 1.68
N ASP A 70 -26.39 -17.69 0.91
CA ASP A 70 -26.95 -18.85 0.20
C ASP A 70 -27.42 -19.94 1.18
N ASN A 71 -26.69 -20.16 2.30
CA ASN A 71 -27.08 -21.14 3.32
C ASN A 71 -28.12 -20.61 4.34
N SER A 72 -28.30 -19.30 4.47
CA SER A 72 -29.13 -18.67 5.52
C SER A 72 -30.37 -17.99 4.92
N MET A 73 -31.18 -18.75 4.19
CA MET A 73 -32.45 -18.26 3.61
C MET A 73 -33.58 -18.12 4.65
N MET A 74 -33.29 -18.22 5.95
CA MET A 74 -34.27 -18.18 7.05
C MET A 74 -33.79 -17.31 8.22
N VAL A 75 -33.55 -16.01 7.99
CA VAL A 75 -33.35 -15.02 9.08
C VAL A 75 -34.26 -13.82 8.86
N THR A 76 -35.02 -13.47 9.90
CA THR A 76 -35.99 -12.38 9.86
C THR A 76 -35.31 -11.04 9.57
N SER A 77 -35.99 -10.15 8.84
CA SER A 77 -35.45 -8.83 8.43
C SER A 77 -35.05 -7.94 9.62
N ILE A 78 -35.64 -8.16 10.79
CA ILE A 78 -35.41 -7.41 12.03
C ILE A 78 -34.05 -7.79 12.65
N GLU A 79 -33.72 -9.07 12.72
CA GLU A 79 -32.45 -9.56 13.27
C GLU A 79 -31.27 -9.09 12.42
N ARG A 80 -31.40 -9.16 11.09
CA ARG A 80 -30.39 -8.62 10.16
C ARG A 80 -30.15 -7.13 10.34
N LYS A 81 -31.21 -6.34 10.60
CA LYS A 81 -31.08 -4.89 10.85
C LYS A 81 -30.38 -4.60 12.17
N ARG A 82 -30.68 -5.38 13.22
CA ARG A 82 -30.03 -5.27 14.54
C ARG A 82 -28.55 -5.61 14.47
N GLU A 83 -28.19 -6.70 13.80
CA GLU A 83 -26.80 -7.13 13.61
C GLU A 83 -26.00 -6.08 12.81
N LYS A 84 -26.59 -5.55 11.73
CA LYS A 84 -25.97 -4.48 10.92
C LYS A 84 -25.75 -3.20 11.75
N ASN A 85 -26.70 -2.84 12.60
CA ASN A 85 -26.56 -1.67 13.49
C ASN A 85 -25.47 -1.87 14.55
N SER A 86 -25.38 -3.05 15.15
CA SER A 86 -24.31 -3.41 16.08
C SER A 86 -22.93 -3.33 15.40
N SER A 87 -22.81 -3.90 14.20
CA SER A 87 -21.58 -3.83 13.41
C SER A 87 -21.18 -2.39 13.07
N ASN A 88 -22.15 -1.53 12.75
CA ASN A 88 -21.90 -0.11 12.49
C ASN A 88 -21.45 0.65 13.75
N ALA A 89 -22.02 0.37 14.91
CA ALA A 89 -21.59 0.97 16.18
C ALA A 89 -20.13 0.58 16.50
N VAL A 90 -19.79 -0.70 16.33
CA VAL A 90 -18.43 -1.21 16.52
C VAL A 90 -17.45 -0.53 15.55
N ARG A 91 -17.79 -0.40 14.26
CA ARG A 91 -16.95 0.29 13.27
C ARG A 91 -16.72 1.76 13.63
N ARG A 92 -17.76 2.46 14.07
CA ARG A 92 -17.66 3.86 14.52
C ARG A 92 -16.75 3.99 15.75
N TRP A 93 -16.85 3.06 16.69
CA TRP A 93 -15.94 3.01 17.85
C TRP A 93 -14.48 2.77 17.45
N HIS A 94 -14.21 1.79 16.58
CA HIS A 94 -12.86 1.56 16.07
C HIS A 94 -12.29 2.79 15.36
N LEU A 95 -13.11 3.48 14.55
CA LEU A 95 -12.71 4.73 13.91
C LEU A 95 -12.41 5.84 14.94
N ALA A 96 -13.25 5.99 15.97
CA ALA A 96 -13.02 6.97 17.02
C ALA A 96 -11.71 6.70 17.77
N VAL A 97 -11.44 5.44 18.13
CA VAL A 97 -10.19 5.02 18.78
C VAL A 97 -8.98 5.28 17.87
N LEU A 98 -9.09 4.96 16.57
CA LEU A 98 -8.02 5.22 15.60
C LEU A 98 -7.69 6.71 15.51
N LEU A 99 -8.71 7.57 15.40
CA LEU A 99 -8.54 9.02 15.28
C LEU A 99 -8.03 9.66 16.58
N LEU A 100 -8.45 9.16 17.74
CA LEU A 100 -7.97 9.64 19.03
C LEU A 100 -6.48 9.34 19.21
N ARG A 101 -6.01 8.17 18.76
CA ARG A 101 -4.60 7.77 18.83
C ARG A 101 -3.74 8.40 17.73
N ASN A 102 -4.33 8.85 16.63
CA ASN A 102 -3.62 9.38 15.46
C ASN A 102 -4.21 10.74 15.02
N PRO A 103 -3.89 11.84 15.73
CA PRO A 103 -4.52 13.14 15.49
C PRO A 103 -4.23 13.73 14.11
N SER A 104 -3.09 13.40 13.49
CA SER A 104 -2.73 13.83 12.13
C SER A 104 -3.72 13.33 11.07
N LEU A 105 -4.33 12.15 11.28
CA LEU A 105 -5.31 11.58 10.35
C LEU A 105 -6.64 12.33 10.37
N VAL A 106 -6.93 13.12 11.42
CA VAL A 106 -8.16 13.92 11.50
C VAL A 106 -8.18 14.99 10.41
N LEU A 107 -7.05 15.67 10.19
CA LEU A 107 -6.90 16.68 9.14
C LEU A 107 -7.04 16.06 7.75
N LEU A 108 -6.33 14.97 7.48
CA LEU A 108 -6.40 14.26 6.20
C LEU A 108 -7.81 13.73 5.90
N ARG A 109 -8.52 13.27 6.94
CA ARG A 109 -9.91 12.83 6.77
C ARG A 109 -10.84 14.00 6.45
N LYS A 110 -10.67 15.14 7.11
CA LYS A 110 -11.47 16.35 6.84
C LYS A 110 -11.25 16.84 5.40
N SER A 111 -9.99 16.89 4.95
CA SER A 111 -9.68 17.32 3.58
C SER A 111 -10.22 16.35 2.52
N ALA A 112 -10.12 15.03 2.76
CA ALA A 112 -10.68 14.03 1.85
C ALA A 112 -12.21 14.05 1.78
N LEU A 113 -12.90 14.45 2.86
CA LEU A 113 -14.35 14.61 2.85
C LEU A 113 -14.78 15.88 2.10
N ALA A 114 -14.08 16.99 2.30
CA ALA A 114 -14.32 18.23 1.56
C ALA A 114 -14.16 18.02 0.04
N ALA A 115 -13.10 17.31 -0.38
CA ALA A 115 -12.85 16.99 -1.80
C ALA A 115 -13.89 16.05 -2.44
N LYS A 116 -14.81 15.47 -1.65
CA LYS A 116 -15.92 14.65 -2.16
C LYS A 116 -17.21 15.46 -2.34
N GLU A 117 -17.28 16.64 -1.73
CA GLU A 117 -18.44 17.53 -1.79
C GLU A 117 -18.39 18.50 -2.99
N ASP A 118 -17.20 18.69 -3.58
CA ASP A 118 -16.95 19.37 -4.86
C ASP A 118 -17.12 18.43 -6.07
#